data_AF-A0A067PS25-F1
#
_entry.id   AF-A0A067PS25-F1
#
_cell.length_a   1.000
_cell.length_b   1.000
_cell.length_c   1.000
_cell.angle_alpha   90.00
_cell.angle_beta   90.00
_cell.angle_gamma   90.00
#
_symmetry.space_group_name_H-M   'P 1'
#
loop_
_entity.id
_entity.type
_entity.pdbx_description
1 polymer ?
#
loop_
_entity_poly.entity_id
_entity_poly.type
_entity_poly.pdbx_seq_one_letter_code
_entity_poly.pdbx_strand_id
1 'polypeptide(L)'
;MEGEVAIFWDYENCEVPTSISADLVVSNIRQIAQRFGRVTRFRAYADLFGTFSARSVGTRSELQCSGVSLIDCPHNGSKDVADKMMIG
;
A
#
# COMPACT_ATOMS: atom_id res chain seq x y z
N MET A 1 10.16 24.98 -7.10
CA MET A 1 9.41 23.80 -7.56
C MET A 1 9.19 22.94 -6.33
N GLU A 2 7.95 22.61 -5.98
CA GLU A 2 7.72 21.55 -5.00
C GLU A 2 8.14 20.23 -5.66
N GLY A 3 8.93 19.40 -4.95
CA GLY A 3 9.29 18.07 -5.43
C GLY A 3 8.04 17.19 -5.60
N GLU A 4 8.16 16.11 -6.36
CA GLU A 4 7.12 15.09 -6.45
C GLU A 4 7.56 13.82 -5.72
N VAL A 5 6.64 13.21 -4.98
CA VAL A 5 6.90 12.01 -4.20
C VAL A 5 5.91 10.92 -4.59
N ALA A 6 6.42 9.73 -4.84
CA ALA A 6 5.63 8.52 -5.02
C ALA A 6 5.90 7.56 -3.86
N ILE A 7 4.83 6.96 -3.34
CA ILE A 7 4.91 5.97 -2.25
C ILE A 7 4.60 4.60 -2.85
N PHE A 8 5.52 3.68 -2.61
CA PHE A 8 5.39 2.28 -2.98
C PHE A 8 5.50 1.46 -1.71
N TRP A 9 4.46 0.69 -1.43
CA TRP A 9 4.34 -0.05 -0.19
C TRP A 9 4.22 -1.53 -0.51
N ASP A 10 5.24 -2.28 -0.14
CA ASP A 10 5.16 -3.73 -0.04
C ASP A 10 4.29 -4.07 1.18
N TYR A 11 3.02 -4.38 0.92
CA TYR A 11 2.05 -4.52 1.98
C TYR A 11 2.27 -5.80 2.77
N GLU A 12 2.70 -6.90 2.13
CA GLU A 12 2.91 -8.19 2.80
C GLU A 12 4.06 -8.17 3.80
N ASN A 13 5.13 -7.45 3.47
CA ASN A 13 6.25 -7.29 4.39
C ASN A 13 5.98 -6.24 5.49
N CYS A 14 5.06 -5.30 5.25
CA CYS A 14 4.77 -4.18 6.13
C CYS A 14 3.25 -3.99 6.33
N GLU A 15 2.54 -5.04 6.74
CA GLU A 15 1.08 -5.00 6.88
C GLU A 15 0.61 -4.02 7.96
N VAL A 16 -0.62 -3.50 7.80
CA VAL A 16 -1.27 -2.72 8.86
C VAL A 16 -1.60 -3.65 10.04
N PRO A 17 -1.16 -3.31 11.27
CA PRO A 17 -1.54 -4.06 12.46
C PRO A 17 -3.06 -4.08 12.64
N THR A 18 -3.63 -5.23 13.02
CA THR A 18 -5.08 -5.40 13.18
C THR A 18 -5.73 -4.52 14.25
N SER A 19 -4.92 -3.96 15.17
CA SER A 19 -5.38 -3.06 16.23
C SER A 19 -5.44 -1.58 15.81
N ILE A 20 -5.04 -1.25 14.58
CA ILE A 20 -4.93 0.12 14.07
C ILE A 20 -5.73 0.25 12.78
N SER A 21 -6.43 1.37 12.59
CA SER A 21 -7.11 1.65 11.31
C SER A 21 -6.11 1.91 10.19
N ALA A 22 -6.40 1.41 9.00
CA ALA A 22 -5.56 1.61 7.83
C ALA A 22 -5.53 3.10 7.43
N ASP A 23 -6.64 3.81 7.61
CA ASP A 23 -6.73 5.25 7.34
C ASP A 23 -5.70 6.06 8.14
N LEU A 24 -5.54 5.75 9.44
CA LEU A 24 -4.56 6.42 10.29
C LEU A 24 -3.12 6.17 9.79
N VAL A 25 -2.81 4.92 9.43
CA VAL A 25 -1.50 4.56 8.89
C VAL A 25 -1.24 5.29 7.57
N VAL A 26 -2.20 5.30 6.64
CA VAL A 26 -2.11 5.99 5.35
C VAL A 26 -1.92 7.50 5.53
N SER A 27 -2.67 8.11 6.45
CA SER A 27 -2.56 9.53 6.78
C SER A 27 -1.17 9.88 7.30
N ASN A 28 -0.64 9.08 8.22
CA ASN A 28 0.70 9.29 8.79
C ASN A 28 1.80 9.14 7.74
N ILE A 29 1.75 8.09 6.90
CA ILE A 29 2.71 7.89 5.81
C ILE A 29 2.66 9.09 4.84
N ARG A 30 1.46 9.53 4.45
CA ARG A 30 1.28 10.68 3.56
C ARG A 30 1.83 11.95 4.16
N GLN A 31 1.58 12.22 5.44
CA GLN A 31 2.07 13.41 6.12
C GLN A 31 3.60 13.47 6.16
N ILE A 32 4.25 12.32 6.38
CA ILE A 32 5.72 12.21 6.32
C ILE A 32 6.21 12.46 4.88
N ALA A 33 5.60 11.81 3.90
CA ALA A 33 5.97 11.94 2.48
C ALA A 33 5.82 13.38 1.96
N GLN A 34 4.78 14.10 2.41
CA GLN A 34 4.52 15.49 2.04
C GLN A 34 5.65 16.45 2.42
N ARG A 35 6.48 16.09 3.41
CA ARG A 35 7.68 16.87 3.77
C ARG A 35 8.74 16.87 2.67
N PHE A 36 8.70 15.90 1.76
CA PHE A 36 9.64 15.75 0.65
C PHE A 36 9.08 16.26 -0.69
N GLY A 37 7.78 16.53 -0.76
CA GLY A 37 7.11 17.00 -1.97
C GLY A 37 5.65 16.59 -2.05
N ARG A 38 4.98 17.00 -3.13
CA ARG A 38 3.59 16.64 -3.39
C ARG A 38 3.49 15.14 -3.70
N VAL A 39 2.65 14.43 -2.94
CA VAL A 39 2.41 13.00 -3.18
C VAL A 39 1.61 12.84 -4.46
N THR A 40 2.21 12.23 -5.48
CA THR A 40 1.59 11.99 -6.81
C THR A 40 1.08 10.57 -6.98
N ARG A 41 1.63 9.62 -6.22
CA ARG A 41 1.22 8.22 -6.22
C ARG A 41 1.31 7.64 -4.81
N PHE A 42 0.34 6.81 -4.46
CA PHE A 42 0.38 5.99 -3.26
C PHE A 42 -0.17 4.61 -3.63
N ARG A 43 0.73 3.63 -3.73
CA ARG A 43 0.41 2.26 -4.14
C ARG A 43 0.80 1.26 -3.08
N ALA A 44 -0.09 0.33 -2.78
CA ALA A 44 0.20 -0.85 -1.96
C ALA A 44 0.14 -2.09 -2.85
N TYR A 45 1.16 -2.93 -2.75
CA TYR A 45 1.37 -4.13 -3.55
C TYR A 45 1.16 -5.35 -2.67
N ALA A 46 0.25 -6.23 -3.06
CA ALA A 46 -0.08 -7.44 -2.32
C ALA A 46 -0.93 -8.39 -3.18
N ASP A 47 -0.97 -9.67 -2.81
CA ASP A 47 -1.94 -10.61 -3.35
C ASP A 47 -3.31 -10.39 -2.71
N LEU A 48 -4.26 -9.91 -3.53
CA LEU A 48 -5.60 -9.60 -3.06
C LEU A 48 -6.43 -10.85 -2.72
N PHE A 49 -6.02 -12.03 -3.17
CA PHE A 49 -6.70 -13.30 -2.95
C PHE A 49 -6.05 -14.13 -1.85
N GLY A 50 -4.75 -13.98 -1.60
CA GLY A 50 -4.03 -14.58 -0.49
C GLY A 50 -4.10 -13.71 0.77
N THR A 51 -3.42 -12.57 0.72
CA THR A 51 -3.21 -11.64 1.83
C THR A 51 -4.51 -10.97 2.29
N PHE A 52 -5.43 -10.70 1.36
CA PHE A 52 -6.70 -9.99 1.66
C PHE A 52 -7.96 -10.88 1.79
N SER A 53 -7.84 -12.20 1.97
CA SER A 53 -8.94 -13.16 1.70
C SER A 53 -10.18 -13.18 2.62
N ALA A 54 -10.17 -12.69 3.87
CA ALA A 54 -11.39 -12.67 4.70
C ALA A 54 -11.37 -11.74 5.92
N ARG A 55 -10.23 -11.58 6.61
CA ARG A 55 -10.10 -10.72 7.81
C ARG A 55 -9.80 -9.24 7.50
N SER A 56 -9.75 -8.92 6.22
CA SER A 56 -9.03 -7.76 5.66
C SER A 56 -9.85 -6.99 4.64
N VAL A 57 -11.13 -7.35 4.43
CA VAL A 57 -12.05 -6.58 3.56
C VAL A 57 -12.21 -5.16 4.08
N GLY A 58 -12.31 -4.99 5.42
CA GLY A 58 -12.33 -3.68 6.07
C GLY A 58 -11.07 -2.88 5.78
N THR A 59 -9.90 -3.46 6.03
CA THR A 59 -8.59 -2.85 5.75
C THR A 59 -8.43 -2.49 4.27
N ARG A 60 -8.85 -3.37 3.35
CA ARG A 60 -8.83 -3.12 1.91
C ARG A 60 -9.67 -1.90 1.55
N SER A 61 -10.90 -1.84 2.07
CA SER A 61 -11.81 -0.72 1.86
C SER A 61 -11.21 0.57 2.42
N GLU A 62 -10.68 0.53 3.63
CA GLU A 62 -10.04 1.70 4.26
C GLU A 62 -8.88 2.21 3.41
N LEU A 63 -7.94 1.35 3.01
CA LEU A 63 -6.81 1.72 2.15
C LEU A 63 -7.28 2.42 0.86
N GLN A 64 -8.27 1.85 0.18
CA GLN A 64 -8.80 2.43 -1.06
C GLN A 64 -9.51 3.76 -0.82
N CYS A 65 -10.36 3.84 0.21
CA CYS A 65 -11.06 5.08 0.59
C CYS A 65 -10.09 6.19 1.00
N SER A 66 -8.97 5.85 1.62
CA SER A 66 -7.91 6.81 1.98
C SER A 66 -7.03 7.20 0.79
N GLY A 67 -7.33 6.74 -0.43
CA GLY A 67 -6.65 7.12 -1.67
C GLY A 67 -5.43 6.27 -2.03
N VAL A 68 -5.29 5.07 -1.44
CA VAL A 68 -4.24 4.11 -1.83
C VAL A 68 -4.74 3.26 -2.99
N SER A 69 -3.94 3.18 -4.05
CA SER A 69 -4.18 2.23 -5.15
C SER A 69 -3.64 0.86 -4.75
N LEU A 70 -4.51 -0.14 -4.72
CA LEU A 70 -4.12 -1.52 -4.48
C LEU A 70 -3.70 -2.18 -5.80
N ILE A 71 -2.47 -2.66 -5.85
CA ILE A 71 -1.91 -3.34 -7.01
C ILE A 71 -1.87 -4.84 -6.69
N ASP A 72 -2.70 -5.58 -7.41
CA ASP A 72 -2.78 -7.03 -7.26
C ASP A 72 -1.49 -7.68 -7.75
N CYS A 73 -0.86 -8.46 -6.88
CA CYS A 73 0.40 -9.15 -7.13
C CYS A 73 0.19 -10.66 -6.92
N PRO A 74 -0.55 -11.35 -7.80
CA PRO A 74 -0.80 -12.78 -7.64
C PRO A 74 0.52 -13.54 -7.79
N HIS A 75 1.04 -14.06 -6.68
CA HIS A 75 2.37 -14.67 -6.69
C HIS A 75 2.36 -16.13 -7.10
N ASN A 76 1.24 -16.86 -7.01
CA ASN A 76 1.16 -18.30 -7.37
C ASN A 76 2.35 -19.13 -6.81
N GLY A 77 2.87 -18.76 -5.63
CA GLY A 77 4.06 -19.39 -5.01
C GLY A 77 5.42 -18.87 -5.50
N SER A 78 5.46 -17.90 -6.41
CA SER A 78 6.67 -17.22 -6.89
C SER A 78 7.07 -16.10 -5.94
N LYS A 79 8.36 -16.02 -5.64
CA LYS A 79 8.93 -14.92 -4.87
C LYS A 79 9.17 -13.68 -5.76
N ASP A 80 9.32 -12.53 -5.13
CA ASP A 80 9.76 -11.27 -5.74
C ASP A 80 8.77 -10.65 -6.75
N VAL A 81 7.51 -11.08 -6.77
CA VAL A 81 6.50 -10.52 -7.69
C VAL A 81 6.20 -9.06 -7.35
N ALA A 82 5.99 -8.76 -6.07
CA ALA A 82 5.77 -7.38 -5.60
C ALA A 82 6.98 -6.48 -5.92
N ASP A 83 8.21 -6.97 -5.68
CA ASP A 83 9.44 -6.22 -5.97
C ASP A 83 9.56 -5.87 -7.46
N LYS A 84 9.30 -6.85 -8.34
CA LYS A 84 9.33 -6.64 -9.80
C LYS A 84 8.27 -5.63 -10.25
N MET A 85 7.07 -5.69 -9.68
CA MET A 85 5.97 -4.77 -10.00
C MET A 85 6.20 -3.36 -9.45
N MET A 86 7.05 -3.21 -8.45
CA MET A 86 7.40 -1.93 -7.84
C MET A 86 8.48 -1.20 -8.64
N ILE A 87 9.44 -1.96 -9.18
CA ILE A 87 10.61 -1.44 -9.92
C ILE A 87 10.32 -1.29 -11.43
N GLY A 88 9.45 -2.14 -11.98
CA GLY A 88 9.07 -2.13 -13.41
C GLY A 88 8.04 -1.07 -13.78
#